data_AF-A0A2S2NVN5-F1
#
_entry.id   AF-A0A2S2NVN5-F1
#
_cell.length_a   1.000
_cell.length_b   1.000
_cell.length_c   1.000
_cell.angle_alpha   90.00
_cell.angle_beta   90.00
_cell.angle_gamma   90.00
#
_symmetry.space_group_name_H-M   'P 1'
#
loop_
_entity.id
_entity.type
_entity.pdbx_description
1 polymer ?
#
loop_
_entity_poly.entity_id
_entity_poly.type
_entity_poly.pdbx_seq_one_letter_code
_entity_poly.pdbx_strand_id
1 'polypeptide(L)'
;MPNLEEKRTETIVNINDDNNLLKEMEDKTLKMLNMSKGNILDDEELIQTLNNSKKTSIIIAERLIDAKETEQKIGIARESYRAVANRGSCLYFVVAQLSEIDSMYQFSLNYFSSIFCNVIKNSDKKIRIDVKMSTMIEDITRAVYINVSRG
;
A
#
# COMPACT_ATOMS: atom_id res chain seq x y z
N MET A 1 5.78 6.39 -4.97
CA MET A 1 7.13 6.23 -4.39
C MET A 1 7.37 4.74 -4.23
N PRO A 2 8.34 4.14 -4.93
CA PRO A 2 8.53 2.68 -4.93
C PRO A 2 8.59 2.10 -3.51
N ASN A 3 9.35 2.75 -2.63
CA ASN A 3 9.53 2.32 -1.24
C ASN A 3 8.24 2.31 -0.40
N LEU A 4 7.31 3.27 -0.60
CA LEU A 4 6.06 3.32 0.15
C LEU A 4 5.08 2.22 -0.28
N GLU A 5 5.04 1.89 -1.58
CA GLU A 5 4.19 0.82 -2.11
C GLU A 5 4.74 -0.57 -1.76
N GLU A 6 6.07 -0.74 -1.77
CA GLU A 6 6.73 -1.95 -1.27
C GLU A 6 6.40 -2.19 0.20
N LYS A 7 6.61 -1.17 1.06
CA LYS A 7 6.30 -1.26 2.49
C LYS A 7 4.82 -1.51 2.75
N ARG A 8 3.92 -0.94 1.95
CA ARG A 8 2.48 -1.22 2.02
C ARG A 8 2.20 -2.69 1.74
N THR A 9 2.76 -3.21 0.65
CA THR A 9 2.53 -4.59 0.22
C THR A 9 3.00 -5.56 1.29
N GLU A 10 4.20 -5.34 1.83
CA GLU A 10 4.73 -6.11 2.95
C GLU A 10 3.83 -6.03 4.19
N THR A 11 3.36 -4.84 4.55
CA THR A 11 2.47 -4.64 5.71
C THR A 11 1.16 -5.41 5.54
N ILE A 12 0.56 -5.41 4.35
CA ILE A 12 -0.69 -6.14 4.07
C ILE A 12 -0.48 -7.65 4.13
N VAL A 13 0.63 -8.15 3.59
CA VAL A 13 0.99 -9.57 3.67
C VAL A 13 1.11 -9.97 5.14
N ASN A 14 1.87 -9.22 5.94
CA ASN A 14 2.04 -9.49 7.36
C ASN A 14 0.72 -9.47 8.14
N ILE A 15 -0.17 -8.51 7.85
CA ILE A 15 -1.51 -8.45 8.47
C ILE A 15 -2.32 -9.71 8.13
N ASN A 16 -2.29 -10.16 6.88
CA ASN A 16 -3.03 -11.36 6.47
C ASN A 16 -2.47 -12.62 7.15
N ASP A 17 -1.14 -12.75 7.19
CA ASP A 17 -0.47 -13.88 7.82
C ASP A 17 -0.76 -13.94 9.33
N ASP A 18 -0.69 -12.80 10.02
CA ASP A 18 -1.00 -12.70 11.45
C ASP A 18 -2.48 -13.00 11.76
N ASN A 19 -3.42 -12.54 10.91
CA ASN A 19 -4.84 -12.88 11.06
C ASN A 19 -5.10 -14.38 10.84
N ASN A 20 -4.44 -14.99 9.85
CA ASN A 20 -4.55 -16.42 9.59
C ASN A 20 -4.01 -17.21 10.79
N LEU A 21 -2.84 -16.82 11.31
CA LEU A 21 -2.24 -17.48 12.47
C LEU A 21 -3.13 -17.38 13.72
N LEU A 22 -3.74 -16.21 13.99
CA LEU A 22 -4.70 -16.07 15.08
C LEU A 22 -5.88 -17.04 14.94
N LYS A 23 -6.44 -17.16 13.73
CA LYS A 23 -7.55 -18.06 13.45
C LYS A 23 -7.16 -19.53 13.64
N GLU A 24 -5.99 -19.92 13.16
CA GLU A 24 -5.47 -21.27 13.36
C GLU A 24 -5.25 -21.60 14.84
N MET A 25 -4.78 -20.64 15.63
CA MET A 25 -4.60 -20.80 17.07
C MET A 25 -5.95 -20.91 17.81
N GLU A 26 -6.95 -20.14 17.39
CA GLU A 26 -8.31 -20.24 17.91
C GLU A 26 -8.92 -21.61 17.59
N ASP A 27 -8.84 -22.05 16.34
CA ASP A 27 -9.33 -23.37 15.90
C ASP A 27 -8.63 -24.51 16.64
N LYS A 28 -7.30 -24.40 16.85
CA LYS A 28 -6.53 -25.37 17.63
C LYS A 28 -6.99 -25.40 19.08
N THR A 29 -7.20 -24.24 19.68
CA THR A 29 -7.71 -24.10 21.06
C THR A 29 -9.08 -24.77 21.20
N LEU A 30 -10.01 -24.47 20.30
CA LEU A 30 -11.35 -25.08 20.29
C LEU A 30 -11.30 -26.61 20.11
N LYS A 31 -10.42 -27.11 19.23
CA LYS A 31 -10.24 -28.57 19.06
C LYS A 31 -9.72 -29.22 20.33
N MET A 32 -8.70 -28.66 20.96
CA MET A 32 -8.14 -29.21 22.20
C MET A 32 -9.16 -29.24 23.34
N LEU A 33 -9.94 -28.17 23.50
CA LEU A 33 -11.04 -28.12 24.48
C LEU A 33 -12.10 -29.19 24.23
N ASN A 34 -12.45 -29.45 22.97
CA ASN A 34 -13.44 -30.48 22.60
C ASN A 34 -12.90 -31.92 22.76
N MET A 35 -11.60 -32.14 22.57
CA MET A 35 -10.97 -33.45 22.67
C MET A 35 -10.63 -33.85 24.11
N SER A 36 -10.56 -32.89 25.03
CA SER A 36 -10.35 -33.11 26.47
C SER A 36 -11.44 -34.04 27.03
N LYS A 37 -11.03 -35.16 27.63
CA LYS A 37 -11.92 -36.10 28.35
C LYS A 37 -11.55 -36.12 29.82
N GLY A 38 -12.54 -36.00 30.71
CA GLY A 38 -12.31 -35.92 32.16
C GLY A 38 -12.16 -34.49 32.66
N ASN A 39 -11.54 -34.30 33.83
CA ASN A 39 -11.31 -32.98 34.41
C ASN A 39 -10.15 -32.27 33.70
N ILE A 40 -10.49 -31.18 33.00
CA ILE A 40 -9.54 -30.38 32.20
C ILE A 40 -8.41 -29.76 33.03
N LEU A 41 -8.64 -29.61 34.34
CA LEU A 41 -7.66 -29.02 35.27
C LEU A 41 -6.51 -29.98 35.60
N ASP A 42 -6.65 -31.27 35.30
CA ASP A 42 -5.64 -32.29 35.56
C ASP A 42 -4.77 -32.57 34.32
N ASP A 43 -5.11 -32.00 33.16
CA ASP A 43 -4.37 -32.13 31.90
C ASP A 43 -3.31 -31.03 31.78
N GLU A 44 -2.12 -31.30 32.32
CA GLU A 44 -1.00 -30.36 32.36
C GLU A 44 -0.50 -29.98 30.95
N GLU A 45 -0.57 -30.91 29.98
CA GLU A 45 -0.19 -30.66 28.58
C GLU A 45 -1.16 -29.67 27.91
N LEU A 46 -2.46 -29.85 28.14
CA LEU A 46 -3.49 -28.95 27.67
C LEU A 46 -3.35 -27.55 28.29
N ILE A 47 -3.16 -27.46 29.60
CA ILE A 47 -2.96 -26.19 30.31
C ILE A 47 -1.75 -25.44 29.74
N GLN A 48 -0.63 -26.14 29.52
CA GLN A 48 0.57 -25.54 28.98
C GLN A 48 0.37 -25.04 27.54
N THR A 49 -0.33 -25.82 26.71
CA THR A 49 -0.60 -25.42 25.33
C THR A 49 -1.55 -24.22 25.25
N LEU A 50 -2.58 -24.17 26.11
CA LEU A 50 -3.48 -23.02 26.21
C LEU A 50 -2.75 -21.75 26.68
N ASN A 51 -1.85 -21.87 27.65
CA ASN A 51 -1.04 -20.76 28.13
C ASN A 51 -0.10 -20.22 27.04
N ASN A 52 0.55 -21.11 26.30
CA ASN A 52 1.39 -20.73 25.16
C ASN A 52 0.57 -20.07 24.06
N SER A 53 -0.60 -20.64 23.74
CA SER A 53 -1.52 -20.08 22.75
C SER A 53 -1.94 -18.67 23.13
N LYS A 54 -2.36 -18.47 24.38
CA LYS A 54 -2.74 -17.15 24.91
C LYS A 54 -1.61 -16.13 24.79
N LYS A 55 -0.39 -16.49 25.20
CA LYS A 55 0.78 -15.60 25.12
C LYS A 55 1.07 -15.19 23.68
N THR A 56 1.12 -16.15 22.77
CA THR A 56 1.41 -15.87 21.36
C THR A 56 0.28 -15.07 20.71
N SER A 57 -1.00 -15.35 21.00
CA SER A 57 -2.12 -14.55 20.49
C SER A 57 -2.08 -13.10 20.94
N ILE A 58 -1.66 -12.81 22.19
CA ILE A 58 -1.48 -11.43 22.66
C ILE A 58 -0.39 -10.71 21.85
N ILE A 59 0.76 -11.35 21.64
CA ILE A 59 1.87 -10.79 20.86
C ILE A 59 1.43 -10.49 19.41
N ILE A 60 0.67 -11.41 18.80
CA ILE A 60 0.16 -11.22 17.43
C ILE A 60 -0.88 -10.09 17.39
N ALA A 61 -1.75 -10.00 18.38
CA ALA A 61 -2.76 -8.95 18.47
C ALA A 61 -2.10 -7.55 18.58
N GLU A 62 -1.05 -7.40 19.39
CA GLU A 62 -0.26 -6.16 19.47
C GLU A 62 0.37 -5.80 18.12
N ARG A 63 1.03 -6.77 17.46
CA ARG A 63 1.60 -6.57 16.12
C ARG A 63 0.56 -6.13 15.09
N LEU A 64 -0.65 -6.70 15.13
CA LEU A 64 -1.74 -6.33 14.23
C LEU A 64 -2.22 -4.89 14.47
N ILE A 65 -2.23 -4.41 15.72
CA ILE A 65 -2.57 -3.02 16.03
C ILE A 65 -1.53 -2.09 15.39
N ASP A 66 -0.25 -2.35 15.62
CA ASP A 66 0.85 -1.55 15.06
C ASP A 66 0.85 -1.55 13.52
N ALA A 67 0.60 -2.71 12.92
CA ALA A 67 0.53 -2.87 11.48
C ALA A 67 -0.65 -2.09 10.88
N LYS A 68 -1.83 -2.13 11.51
CA LYS A 68 -3.01 -1.36 11.09
C LYS A 68 -2.80 0.14 11.21
N GLU A 69 -2.18 0.62 12.29
CA GLU A 69 -1.80 2.03 12.39
C GLU A 69 -0.83 2.45 11.29
N THR A 70 0.14 1.59 10.99
CA THR A 70 1.10 1.83 9.91
C THR A 70 0.41 1.87 8.56
N GLU A 71 -0.50 0.94 8.28
CA GLU A 71 -1.31 0.92 7.07
C GLU A 71 -2.14 2.20 6.92
N GLN A 72 -2.76 2.67 8.01
CA GLN A 72 -3.54 3.91 8.01
C GLN A 72 -2.65 5.13 7.69
N LYS A 73 -1.48 5.24 8.32
CA LYS A 73 -0.50 6.30 8.06
C LYS A 73 -0.05 6.29 6.59
N ILE A 74 0.21 5.09 6.02
CA ILE A 74 0.52 4.92 4.60
C ILE A 74 -0.67 5.36 3.74
N GLY A 75 -1.89 4.99 4.10
CA GLY A 75 -3.12 5.37 3.39
C GLY A 75 -3.29 6.89 3.28
N ILE A 76 -3.11 7.62 4.38
CA ILE A 76 -3.18 9.08 4.42
C ILE A 76 -2.11 9.71 3.52
N ALA A 77 -0.88 9.19 3.58
CA ALA A 77 0.20 9.66 2.73
C ALA A 77 -0.11 9.44 1.24
N ARG A 78 -0.67 8.29 0.86
CA ARG A 78 -1.05 7.97 -0.52
C ARG A 78 -2.18 8.87 -1.02
N GLU A 79 -3.17 9.13 -0.19
CA GLU A 79 -4.32 9.96 -0.55
C GLU A 79 -3.89 11.38 -0.95
N SER A 80 -2.85 11.90 -0.31
CA SER A 80 -2.25 13.20 -0.68
C SER A 80 -1.80 13.25 -2.14
N TYR A 81 -1.31 12.13 -2.71
CA TYR A 81 -0.85 12.05 -4.10
C TYR A 81 -1.95 11.68 -5.10
N ARG A 82 -3.19 11.37 -4.65
CA ARG A 82 -4.27 10.94 -5.54
C ARG A 82 -4.59 11.98 -6.62
N ALA A 83 -4.59 13.26 -6.25
CA ALA A 83 -4.83 14.35 -7.19
C ALA A 83 -3.78 14.41 -8.33
N VAL A 84 -2.51 14.18 -8.00
CA VAL A 84 -1.40 14.11 -8.97
C VAL A 84 -1.57 12.92 -9.90
N ALA A 85 -1.94 11.75 -9.38
CA ALA A 85 -2.19 10.55 -10.16
C ALA A 85 -3.37 10.72 -11.13
N ASN A 86 -4.47 11.32 -10.67
CA ASN A 86 -5.63 11.63 -11.51
C ASN A 86 -5.26 12.58 -12.64
N ARG A 87 -4.46 13.63 -12.36
CA ARG A 87 -3.98 14.54 -13.39
C ARG A 87 -3.09 13.82 -14.41
N GLY A 88 -2.15 12.99 -13.94
CA GLY A 88 -1.28 12.18 -14.80
C GLY A 88 -2.07 11.27 -15.73
N SER A 89 -3.09 10.58 -15.21
CA SER A 89 -4.01 9.74 -15.99
C SER A 89 -4.72 10.54 -17.08
N CYS A 90 -5.33 11.67 -16.72
CA CYS A 90 -5.99 12.56 -17.68
C CYS A 90 -5.04 13.02 -18.79
N LEU A 91 -3.83 13.47 -18.44
CA LEU A 91 -2.84 13.89 -19.42
C LEU A 91 -2.40 12.76 -20.34
N TYR A 92 -2.20 11.54 -19.82
CA TYR A 92 -1.82 10.40 -20.65
C TYR A 92 -2.89 10.08 -21.70
N PHE A 93 -4.17 10.04 -21.30
CA PHE A 93 -5.25 9.76 -22.24
C PHE A 93 -5.39 10.84 -23.31
N VAL A 94 -5.25 12.12 -22.95
CA VAL A 94 -5.22 13.22 -23.93
C VAL A 94 -4.08 13.02 -24.93
N VAL A 95 -2.87 12.70 -24.46
CA VAL A 95 -1.70 12.48 -25.33
C VAL A 95 -1.88 11.24 -26.21
N ALA A 96 -2.46 10.17 -25.68
CA ALA A 96 -2.72 8.96 -26.47
C ALA A 96 -3.73 9.21 -27.59
N GLN A 97 -4.76 10.01 -27.33
CA GLN A 97 -5.79 10.38 -28.31
C GLN A 97 -5.28 11.28 -29.43
N LEU A 98 -4.13 11.97 -29.27
CA LEU A 98 -3.55 12.78 -30.35
C LEU A 98 -3.20 11.94 -31.59
N SER A 99 -2.87 10.65 -31.40
CA SER A 99 -2.60 9.73 -32.50
C SER A 99 -3.80 9.46 -33.41
N GLU A 100 -5.03 9.71 -32.93
CA GLU A 100 -6.26 9.61 -33.72
C GLU A 100 -6.42 10.80 -34.69
N ILE A 101 -5.78 11.94 -34.37
CA ILE A 101 -5.77 13.14 -35.23
C ILE A 101 -4.66 13.01 -36.26
N ASP A 102 -3.44 12.71 -35.81
CA ASP A 102 -2.29 12.47 -36.68
C ASP A 102 -1.37 11.38 -36.08
N SER A 103 -1.07 10.37 -36.91
CA SER A 103 -0.18 9.26 -36.57
C SER A 103 1.23 9.68 -36.11
N MET A 104 1.70 10.88 -36.47
CA MET A 104 2.99 11.40 -36.00
C MET A 104 3.00 11.67 -34.48
N TYR A 105 1.84 11.95 -33.86
CA TYR A 105 1.71 12.18 -32.40
C TYR A 105 1.54 10.90 -31.58
N GLN A 106 2.09 9.77 -32.04
CA GLN A 106 2.04 8.51 -31.30
C GLN A 106 3.13 8.44 -30.23
N PHE A 107 2.73 8.58 -28.96
CA PHE A 107 3.64 8.44 -27.82
C PHE A 107 3.40 7.13 -27.06
N SER A 108 4.47 6.43 -26.70
CA SER A 108 4.38 5.25 -25.84
C SER A 108 4.09 5.62 -24.39
N LEU A 109 3.44 4.72 -23.65
CA LEU A 109 3.27 4.85 -22.20
C LEU A 109 4.63 5.00 -21.50
N ASN A 110 5.64 4.24 -21.91
CA ASN A 110 6.99 4.33 -21.35
C ASN A 110 7.60 5.73 -21.48
N TYR A 111 7.43 6.37 -22.64
CA TYR A 111 7.89 7.74 -22.86
C TYR A 111 7.16 8.71 -21.92
N PHE A 112 5.82 8.65 -21.87
CA PHE A 112 5.03 9.49 -20.96
C PHE A 112 5.43 9.27 -19.48
N SER A 113 5.56 8.01 -19.05
CA SER A 113 5.98 7.65 -17.70
C SER A 113 7.37 8.19 -17.38
N SER A 114 8.29 8.24 -18.35
CA SER A 114 9.62 8.81 -18.12
C SER A 114 9.57 10.31 -17.80
N ILE A 115 8.74 11.08 -18.50
CA ILE A 115 8.52 12.51 -18.24
C ILE A 115 7.90 12.70 -16.86
N PHE A 116 6.83 11.94 -16.57
CA PHE A 116 6.11 12.01 -15.30
C PHE A 116 7.02 11.69 -14.10
N CYS A 117 7.79 10.59 -14.17
CA CYS A 117 8.75 10.21 -13.14
C CYS A 117 9.89 11.24 -12.99
N ASN A 118 10.32 11.88 -14.08
CA ASN A 118 11.35 12.92 -14.01
C ASN A 118 10.86 14.12 -13.21
N VAL A 119 9.63 14.58 -13.43
CA VAL A 119 9.03 15.68 -12.66
C VAL A 119 8.92 15.31 -11.17
N ILE A 120 8.49 14.08 -10.86
CA ILE A 120 8.41 13.61 -9.47
C ILE A 120 9.78 13.61 -8.80
N LYS A 121 10.82 13.12 -9.48
CA LYS A 121 12.19 13.06 -8.96
C LYS A 121 12.77 14.45 -8.66
N ASN A 122 12.44 15.44 -9.50
CA ASN A 122 12.94 16.81 -9.37
C ASN A 122 12.10 17.69 -8.43
N SER A 123 11.01 17.16 -7.87
CA SER A 123 10.17 17.90 -6.93
C SER A 123 10.89 18.17 -5.60
N ASP A 124 10.77 19.40 -5.09
CA ASP A 124 11.41 19.78 -3.82
C ASP A 124 10.83 18.96 -2.65
N LYS A 125 11.72 18.46 -1.80
CA LYS A 125 11.38 17.67 -0.60
C LYS A 125 11.09 18.54 0.62
N LYS A 126 11.44 19.83 0.58
CA LYS A 126 11.31 20.77 1.72
C LYS A 126 9.97 21.50 1.79
N ILE A 127 9.16 21.45 0.73
CA ILE A 127 7.86 22.11 0.65
C ILE A 127 6.80 21.32 1.41
N ARG A 128 5.87 22.01 2.08
CA ARG A 128 4.70 21.37 2.72
C ARG A 128 3.89 20.58 1.69
N ILE A 129 3.34 19.43 2.11
CA ILE A 129 2.73 18.46 1.19
C ILE A 129 1.60 19.06 0.36
N ASP A 130 0.77 19.93 0.94
CA ASP A 130 -0.34 20.62 0.29
C ASP A 130 0.11 21.48 -0.89
N VAL A 131 1.10 22.35 -0.65
CA VAL A 131 1.69 23.20 -1.70
C VAL A 131 2.46 22.34 -2.71
N LYS A 132 3.12 21.29 -2.25
CA LYS A 132 3.87 20.37 -3.13
C LYS A 132 2.96 19.69 -4.15
N MET A 133 1.74 19.28 -3.77
CA MET A 133 0.82 18.60 -4.69
C MET A 133 0.34 19.54 -5.80
N SER A 134 -0.03 20.78 -5.48
CA SER A 134 -0.45 21.76 -6.48
C SER A 134 0.68 22.11 -7.44
N THR A 135 1.89 22.37 -6.92
CA THR A 135 3.07 22.65 -7.77
C THR A 135 3.41 21.46 -8.66
N MET A 136 3.33 20.23 -8.14
CA MET A 136 3.60 19.02 -8.92
C MET A 136 2.60 18.83 -10.07
N ILE A 137 1.32 19.15 -9.86
CA ILE A 137 0.28 19.12 -10.91
C ILE A 137 0.61 20.11 -12.05
N GLU A 138 1.02 21.32 -11.70
CA GLU A 138 1.42 22.35 -12.66
C GLU A 138 2.67 21.95 -13.43
N ASP A 139 3.70 21.47 -12.73
CA ASP A 139 4.96 21.05 -13.33
C ASP A 139 4.79 19.86 -14.28
N ILE A 140 3.98 18.87 -13.91
CA ILE A 140 3.67 17.73 -14.77
C ILE A 140 2.93 18.20 -16.02
N THR A 141 1.91 19.06 -15.85
CA THR A 141 1.14 19.60 -16.98
C THR A 141 2.06 20.34 -17.95
N ARG A 142 2.92 21.22 -17.44
CA ARG A 142 3.88 21.99 -18.23
C ARG A 142 4.90 21.10 -18.92
N ALA A 143 5.45 20.12 -18.21
CA ALA A 143 6.43 19.20 -18.78
C ALA A 143 5.83 18.38 -19.92
N VAL A 144 4.64 17.81 -19.74
CA VAL A 144 3.94 17.05 -20.80
C VAL A 144 3.65 17.95 -21.99
N TYR A 145 3.09 19.14 -21.77
CA TYR A 145 2.80 20.10 -22.85
C TYR A 145 4.05 20.44 -23.67
N ILE A 146 5.17 20.79 -23.03
CA ILE A 146 6.42 21.14 -23.72
C ILE A 146 6.99 19.96 -24.50
N ASN A 147 6.92 18.74 -23.99
CA ASN A 147 7.45 17.57 -24.69
C ASN A 147 6.58 17.17 -25.89
N VAL A 148 5.25 17.24 -25.74
CA VAL A 148 4.30 16.85 -26.79
C VAL A 148 4.23 17.89 -27.91
N SER A 149 4.27 19.19 -27.57
CA SER A 149 4.23 20.28 -28.57
C SER A 149 5.52 20.47 -29.37
N ARG A 150 6.60 19.80 -28.99
CA ARG A 150 7.88 19.80 -29.72
C ARG A 150 7.98 18.68 -30.77
N GLY A 151 7.14 17.66 -30.65
CA GLY A 151 7.08 16.53 -31.56
C GLY A 151 6.12 16.75 -32.72
#